data_AF-A0A920S180-F1
#
_entry.id   AF-A0A920S180-F1
#
_cell.length_a   1.000
_cell.length_b   1.000
_cell.length_c   1.000
_cell.angle_alpha   90.00
_cell.angle_beta   90.00
_cell.angle_gamma   90.00
#
_symmetry.space_group_name_H-M   'P 1'
#
loop_
_entity.id
_entity.type
_entity.pdbx_description
1 polymer ?
#
loop_
_entity_poly.entity_id
_entity_poly.type
_entity_poly.pdbx_seq_one_letter_code
_entity_poly.pdbx_strand_id
1 'polypeptide(L)'
;MPLRKNKTNLTFPTLAALTLTACGGGGGGGAMVQPSPPTNRAPNTGGTVTKTMDEDSSDVGLDISTPTDADGDSLTITVTGLPTGEPCTQLMATKLQME
;
A
#
# COMPACT_ATOMS: atom_id res chain seq x y z
N MET A 1 10.95 0.20 53.23
CA MET A 1 11.21 -0.95 52.33
C MET A 1 10.45 -2.15 52.89
N PRO A 2 9.77 -3.03 52.13
CA PRO A 2 9.55 -3.07 50.68
C PRO A 2 8.05 -3.10 50.26
N LEU A 3 7.87 -2.92 48.96
CA LEU A 3 6.66 -2.96 48.14
C LEU A 3 6.18 -4.42 47.95
N ARG A 4 4.87 -4.70 48.11
CA ARG A 4 4.27 -5.96 47.61
C ARG A 4 3.30 -5.66 46.47
N LYS A 5 3.73 -5.95 45.24
CA LYS A 5 2.92 -5.91 44.01
C LYS A 5 1.93 -7.07 44.01
N ASN A 6 0.63 -6.80 44.01
CA ASN A 6 -0.37 -7.73 43.49
C ASN A 6 -0.75 -7.29 42.06
N LYS A 7 -0.41 -8.15 41.09
CA LYS A 7 -0.73 -7.94 39.68
C LYS A 7 -2.19 -8.31 39.46
N THR A 8 -3.09 -7.32 39.50
CA THR A 8 -4.49 -7.52 39.17
C THR A 8 -4.62 -7.73 37.65
N ASN A 9 -4.81 -8.98 37.23
CA ASN A 9 -5.22 -9.33 35.88
C ASN A 9 -6.55 -8.63 35.58
N LEU A 10 -6.52 -7.65 34.69
CA LEU A 10 -7.69 -6.89 34.28
C LEU A 10 -8.37 -7.62 33.11
N THR A 11 -9.11 -8.68 33.44
CA THR A 11 -10.10 -9.29 32.54
C THR A 11 -11.30 -8.36 32.47
N PHE A 12 -11.29 -7.44 31.51
CA PHE A 12 -12.43 -6.57 31.22
C PHE A 12 -13.31 -7.22 30.15
N PRO A 13 -14.58 -7.56 30.43
CA PRO A 13 -15.59 -7.72 29.38
C PRO A 13 -16.18 -6.35 28.96
N THR A 14 -15.62 -5.23 29.43
CA THR A 14 -16.16 -3.90 29.18
C THR A 14 -15.57 -3.34 27.90
N LEU A 15 -16.36 -3.34 26.82
CA LEU A 15 -16.22 -2.40 25.71
C LEU A 15 -16.02 -1.01 26.31
N ALA A 16 -14.80 -0.51 26.24
CA ALA A 16 -14.47 0.84 26.67
C ALA A 16 -15.20 1.81 25.74
N ALA A 17 -16.32 2.38 26.20
CA ALA A 17 -16.97 3.48 25.51
C ALA A 17 -16.01 4.67 25.52
N LEU A 18 -15.46 5.01 24.35
CA LEU A 18 -14.57 6.15 24.18
C LEU A 18 -15.43 7.41 23.99
N THR A 19 -15.69 8.14 25.08
CA THR A 19 -16.35 9.45 25.02
C THR A 19 -15.31 10.55 24.81
N LEU A 20 -15.35 11.21 23.65
CA LEU A 20 -14.45 12.33 23.31
C LEU A 20 -15.17 13.66 23.60
N THR A 21 -14.78 14.37 24.66
CA THR A 21 -15.35 15.69 25.00
C THR A 21 -14.36 16.79 24.63
N ALA A 22 -14.68 17.62 23.63
CA ALA A 22 -13.88 18.80 23.31
C ALA A 22 -14.39 20.00 24.13
N CYS A 23 -13.59 20.45 25.10
CA CYS A 23 -13.85 21.67 25.87
C CYS A 23 -13.16 22.85 25.18
N GLY A 24 -13.93 23.68 24.49
CA GLY A 24 -13.44 24.90 23.84
C GLY A 24 -13.22 26.03 24.85
N GLY A 25 -12.08 26.01 25.54
CA GLY A 25 -11.59 27.12 26.37
C GLY A 25 -10.57 27.95 25.59
N GLY A 26 -10.92 29.21 25.29
CA GLY A 26 -10.05 30.13 24.56
C GLY A 26 -8.87 30.67 25.37
N GLY A 27 -7.81 31.05 24.65
CA GLY A 27 -6.78 31.99 25.11
C GLY A 27 -5.49 31.36 25.63
N GLY A 28 -4.42 31.42 24.83
CA GLY A 28 -3.05 31.17 25.29
C GLY A 28 -2.13 30.83 24.11
N GLY A 29 -1.23 31.74 23.76
CA GLY A 29 -0.30 31.69 22.62
C GLY A 29 0.76 30.59 22.66
N GLY A 30 0.35 29.33 22.79
CA GLY A 30 1.16 28.20 22.38
C GLY A 30 1.29 28.20 20.86
N ALA A 31 2.50 27.98 20.35
CA ALA A 31 2.69 27.72 18.93
C ALA A 31 1.73 26.59 18.54
N MET A 32 0.76 26.90 17.69
CA MET A 32 -0.09 25.90 17.08
C MET A 32 0.87 24.99 16.31
N VAL A 33 1.20 23.84 16.87
CA VAL A 33 1.93 22.81 16.15
C VAL A 33 0.94 22.30 15.12
N GLN A 34 0.91 22.96 13.97
CA GLN A 34 0.19 22.47 12.82
C GLN A 34 0.87 21.15 12.46
N PRO A 35 0.17 20.01 12.54
CA PRO A 35 0.73 18.78 12.04
C PRO A 35 1.11 18.99 10.58
N SER A 36 2.27 18.50 10.18
CA SER A 36 2.66 18.53 8.77
C SER A 36 1.55 17.90 7.94
N PRO A 37 1.19 18.49 6.78
CA PRO A 37 0.24 17.85 5.88
C PRO A 37 0.68 16.40 5.61
N PRO A 38 -0.27 15.47 5.46
CA PRO A 38 0.06 14.11 5.06
C PRO A 38 0.85 14.17 3.75
N THR A 39 1.93 13.38 3.66
CA THR A 39 2.76 13.31 2.47
C THR A 39 2.16 12.27 1.53
N ASN A 40 1.89 12.67 0.29
CA ASN A 40 1.51 11.74 -0.77
C ASN A 40 2.75 11.10 -1.37
N ARG A 41 2.79 9.77 -1.46
CA ARG A 41 3.89 9.03 -2.07
C ARG A 41 3.51 8.65 -3.50
N ALA A 42 4.53 8.50 -4.34
CA ALA A 42 4.33 8.01 -5.70
C ALA A 42 4.17 6.49 -5.68
N PRO A 43 3.47 5.90 -6.67
CA PRO A 43 3.41 4.46 -6.83
C PRO A 43 4.81 3.85 -7.05
N ASN A 44 5.03 2.66 -6.49
CA ASN A 44 6.25 1.88 -6.68
C ASN A 44 6.00 0.72 -7.67
N THR A 45 6.77 0.65 -8.75
CA THR A 45 6.60 -0.36 -9.81
C THR A 45 7.35 -1.67 -9.57
N GLY A 46 8.13 -1.78 -8.49
CA GLY A 46 9.02 -2.92 -8.22
C GLY A 46 10.23 -3.06 -9.15
N GLY A 47 10.38 -2.15 -10.13
CA GLY A 47 11.59 -2.01 -10.95
C GLY A 47 11.40 -2.38 -12.42
N THR A 48 12.52 -2.56 -13.13
CA THR A 48 12.55 -2.94 -14.54
C THR A 48 12.87 -4.42 -14.67
N VAL A 49 12.10 -5.12 -15.49
CA VAL A 49 12.35 -6.52 -15.85
C VAL A 49 12.83 -6.57 -17.30
N THR A 50 13.95 -7.24 -17.53
CA THR A 50 14.45 -7.56 -18.88
C THR A 50 14.15 -9.01 -19.19
N LYS A 51 13.53 -9.26 -20.35
CA LYS A 51 13.23 -10.60 -20.85
C LYS A 51 13.90 -10.81 -22.19
N THR A 52 14.42 -12.01 -22.39
CA THR A 52 14.98 -12.51 -23.64
C THR A 52 14.19 -13.75 -24.04
N MET A 53 13.80 -13.83 -25.29
CA MET A 53 13.01 -14.93 -25.84
C MET A 53 13.42 -15.17 -27.29
N ASP A 54 13.26 -16.41 -27.75
CA ASP A 54 13.46 -16.76 -29.16
C ASP A 54 12.32 -16.17 -30.01
N GLU A 55 12.60 -15.83 -31.27
CA GLU A 55 11.65 -15.17 -32.18
C GLU A 55 10.31 -15.90 -32.38
N ASP A 56 10.26 -17.21 -32.15
CA ASP A 56 9.07 -18.05 -32.31
C ASP A 56 8.44 -18.48 -30.98
N SER A 57 8.80 -17.82 -29.89
CA SER A 57 8.24 -18.10 -28.56
C SER A 57 6.79 -17.59 -28.46
N SER A 58 5.91 -18.43 -27.93
CA SER A 58 4.52 -18.06 -27.62
C SER A 58 4.28 -18.07 -26.11
N ASP A 59 3.30 -17.28 -25.65
CA ASP A 59 2.89 -17.19 -24.24
C ASP A 59 4.02 -16.83 -23.24
N VAL A 60 4.98 -16.00 -23.66
CA VAL A 60 6.03 -15.50 -22.77
C VAL A 60 5.46 -14.53 -21.73
N GLY A 61 5.47 -14.94 -20.46
CA GLY A 61 5.10 -14.09 -19.34
C GLY A 61 6.03 -12.88 -19.18
N LEU A 62 5.44 -11.71 -18.88
CA LEU A 62 6.22 -10.49 -18.61
C LEU A 62 6.95 -10.55 -17.25
N ASP A 63 6.46 -11.37 -16.32
CA ASP A 63 6.95 -11.56 -14.95
C ASP A 63 7.31 -10.24 -14.24
N ILE A 64 6.47 -9.23 -14.40
CA ILE A 64 6.59 -7.97 -13.67
C ILE A 64 5.92 -8.10 -12.30
N SER A 65 6.51 -7.47 -11.29
CA SER A 65 5.89 -7.35 -9.98
C SER A 65 4.68 -6.42 -10.04
N THR A 66 3.64 -6.76 -9.26
CA THR A 66 2.48 -5.88 -9.06
C THR A 66 2.95 -4.56 -8.46
N PRO A 67 2.63 -3.41 -9.08
CA PRO A 67 2.96 -2.11 -8.50
C PRO A 67 2.17 -1.89 -7.21
N THR A 68 2.75 -1.14 -6.28
CA THR A 68 2.16 -0.86 -4.97
C THR A 68 2.07 0.63 -4.74
N ASP A 69 1.03 1.04 -4.01
CA ASP A 69 0.89 2.39 -3.50
C ASP A 69 0.74 2.34 -1.99
N ALA A 70 1.56 3.12 -1.29
CA ALA A 70 1.62 3.05 0.16
C ALA A 70 0.55 3.90 0.85
N ASP A 71 -0.13 4.77 0.10
CA ASP A 71 -1.23 5.62 0.55
C ASP A 71 -2.61 4.97 0.28
N GLY A 72 -2.63 3.86 -0.44
CA GLY A 72 -3.83 3.05 -0.71
C GLY A 72 -4.60 3.52 -1.93
N ASP A 73 -3.99 4.36 -2.78
CA ASP A 73 -4.61 4.82 -4.00
C ASP A 73 -4.77 3.67 -5.01
N SER A 74 -5.87 3.69 -5.75
CA SER A 74 -6.09 2.72 -6.83
C SER A 74 -5.14 2.97 -8.00
N LEU A 75 -4.42 1.94 -8.41
CA LEU A 75 -3.44 2.03 -9.50
C LEU A 75 -4.03 1.57 -10.83
N THR A 76 -3.70 2.29 -11.90
CA THR A 76 -3.99 1.90 -13.29
C THR A 76 -2.68 1.57 -14.00
N ILE A 77 -2.65 0.44 -14.70
CA ILE A 77 -1.46 -0.04 -15.41
C ILE A 77 -1.71 0.03 -16.92
N THR A 78 -0.84 0.72 -17.64
CA THR A 78 -0.90 0.88 -19.09
C THR A 78 0.34 0.28 -19.73
N VAL A 79 0.15 -0.69 -20.63
CA VAL A 79 1.21 -1.26 -21.46
C VAL A 79 1.23 -0.51 -22.79
N THR A 80 2.32 0.21 -23.07
CA THR A 80 2.43 1.08 -24.25
C THR A 80 3.05 0.42 -25.48
N GLY A 81 3.66 -0.75 -25.32
CA GLY A 81 4.24 -1.49 -26.43
C GLY A 81 4.56 -2.92 -26.03
N LEU A 82 4.36 -3.83 -26.99
CA LEU A 82 4.82 -5.22 -26.92
C LEU A 82 5.64 -5.50 -28.18
N PRO A 83 6.70 -6.33 -28.09
CA PRO A 83 7.40 -6.80 -29.28
C PRO A 83 6.41 -7.55 -30.19
N THR A 84 6.41 -7.23 -31.48
CA THR A 84 5.59 -7.93 -32.49
C THR A 84 6.50 -8.71 -33.43
N GLY A 85 6.41 -10.04 -33.43
CA GLY A 85 6.93 -10.95 -34.46
C GLY A 85 5.75 -11.70 -35.11
N GLU A 86 5.78 -11.90 -36.43
CA GLU A 86 4.76 -12.69 -37.13
C GLU A 86 5.07 -14.20 -37.15
N PRO A 87 4.06 -15.12 -37.18
CA PRO A 87 2.63 -14.87 -37.04
C PRO A 87 2.12 -15.23 -35.64
N CYS A 88 1.72 -14.18 -34.92
CA CYS A 88 0.43 -14.06 -34.26
C CYS A 88 -0.12 -15.30 -33.56
N THR A 89 0.47 -15.66 -32.42
CA THR A 89 -0.40 -15.97 -31.28
C THR A 89 -0.31 -14.77 -30.36
N GLN A 90 -1.31 -13.89 -30.46
CA GLN A 90 -1.55 -12.79 -29.54
C GLN A 90 -1.24 -13.31 -28.14
N LEU A 91 -0.24 -12.75 -27.47
CA LEU A 91 0.02 -13.04 -26.07
C LEU A 91 -1.29 -12.74 -25.38
N MET A 92 -2.08 -13.78 -25.10
CA MET A 92 -3.31 -13.62 -24.37
C MET A 92 -2.83 -13.02 -23.07
N ALA A 93 -3.34 -11.83 -22.76
CA ALA A 93 -3.11 -11.20 -21.46
C ALA A 93 -3.79 -12.09 -20.42
N THR A 94 -3.23 -13.26 -20.17
CA THR A 94 -3.73 -14.23 -19.23
C THR A 94 -3.23 -13.77 -17.89
N LYS A 95 -4.02 -12.86 -17.33
CA LYS A 95 -3.95 -12.30 -15.98
C LYS A 95 -2.66 -11.51 -15.69
N LEU A 96 -2.79 -10.19 -15.75
CA LEU A 96 -2.32 -9.39 -14.62
C LEU A 96 -2.98 -10.01 -13.39
N GLN A 97 -2.27 -10.82 -12.61
CA GLN A 97 -2.86 -11.47 -11.45
C GLN A 97 -3.24 -10.38 -10.45
N MET A 98 -4.53 -10.06 -10.48
CA MET A 98 -5.25 -9.41 -9.41
C MET A 98 -5.65 -10.53 -8.44
N GLU A 99 -4.76 -10.86 -7.52
CA GLU A 99 -5.13 -11.35 -6.18
C GLU A 99 -4.42 -10.47 -5.15
#